data_AF-A0A954XFM5-F1
#
_entry.id   AF-A0A954XFM5-F1
#
_cell.length_a   1.000
_cell.length_b   1.000
_cell.length_c   1.000
_cell.angle_alpha   90.00
_cell.angle_beta   90.00
_cell.angle_gamma   90.00
#
_symmetry.space_group_name_H-M   'P 1'
#
loop_
_entity.id
_entity.type
_entity.pdbx_description
1 polymer ?
#
loop_
_entity_poly.entity_id
_entity_poly.type
_entity_poly.pdbx_seq_one_letter_code
_entity_poly.pdbx_strand_id
1 'polypeptide(L)'
;GAERFRRIHLIQSLLFLPYGVAVDHFQHLVYAQPNATPAERRAMWQEMERTYLPHRSYGDLPHVGDGGMWQLQRHIYLNPFYYIDYTLAQTCALQFWVRSRQDFGQAMQDYVALCRRGGEAPFQELARSAGLVSPFDEGCLTDVVAQARAVLEI
;
A
#
# COMPACT_ATOMS: atom_id res chain seq x y z
N GLY A 1 7.96 -13.59 20.33
CA GLY A 1 8.69 -14.57 19.51
C GLY A 1 8.52 -14.28 18.03
N ALA A 2 9.24 -15.00 17.18
CA ALA A 2 9.27 -14.77 15.72
C ALA A 2 7.90 -14.89 15.04
N GLU A 3 7.02 -15.76 15.54
CA GLU A 3 5.65 -15.92 15.04
C GLU A 3 4.79 -14.66 15.26
N ARG A 4 4.78 -14.13 16.49
CA ARG A 4 4.11 -12.87 16.81
C ARG A 4 4.59 -11.73 15.91
N PHE A 5 5.89 -11.66 15.64
CA PHE A 5 6.44 -10.65 14.73
C PHE A 5 5.88 -10.82 13.30
N ARG A 6 5.90 -12.03 12.74
CA ARG A 6 5.36 -12.30 11.39
C ARG A 6 3.88 -11.95 11.28
N ARG A 7 3.09 -12.27 12.31
CA ARG A 7 1.65 -11.93 12.36
C ARG A 7 1.42 -10.42 12.34
N ILE A 8 2.13 -9.68 13.20
CA ILE A 8 2.06 -8.21 13.24
C ILE A 8 2.52 -7.60 11.92
N HIS A 9 3.63 -8.09 11.35
CA HIS A 9 4.15 -7.60 10.09
C HIS A 9 3.14 -7.77 8.95
N LEU A 10 2.50 -8.95 8.83
CA LEU A 10 1.46 -9.18 7.83
C LEU A 10 0.27 -8.24 8.01
N ILE A 11 -0.22 -8.06 9.24
CA ILE A 11 -1.30 -7.12 9.54
C ILE A 11 -0.92 -5.70 9.13
N GLN A 12 0.29 -5.25 9.47
CA GLN A 12 0.76 -3.91 9.10
C GLN A 12 0.89 -3.75 7.59
N SER A 13 1.41 -4.75 6.88
CA SER A 13 1.46 -4.76 5.41
C SER A 13 0.08 -4.65 4.75
N LEU A 14 -0.94 -5.30 5.32
CA LEU A 14 -2.32 -5.21 4.83
C LEU A 14 -2.96 -3.87 5.16
N LEU A 15 -2.82 -3.39 6.40
CA LEU A 15 -3.35 -2.10 6.85
C LEU A 15 -2.65 -0.90 6.18
N PHE A 16 -1.46 -1.10 5.64
CA PHE A 16 -0.75 -0.09 4.87
C PHE A 16 -1.47 0.23 3.54
N LEU A 17 -2.04 -0.76 2.85
CA LEU A 17 -2.69 -0.57 1.55
C LEU A 17 -3.75 0.56 1.54
N PRO A 18 -4.77 0.57 2.42
CA PRO A 18 -5.76 1.64 2.43
C PRO A 18 -5.15 3.02 2.77
N TYR A 19 -4.14 3.08 3.64
CA TYR A 19 -3.44 4.34 3.92
C TYR A 19 -2.64 4.83 2.71
N GLY A 20 -1.98 3.92 1.98
CA GLY A 20 -1.26 4.21 0.74
C GLY A 20 -2.16 4.85 -0.31
N VAL A 21 -3.33 4.25 -0.55
CA VAL A 21 -4.34 4.77 -1.48
C VAL A 21 -4.91 6.11 -1.00
N ALA A 22 -5.14 6.29 0.31
CA ALA A 22 -5.63 7.55 0.86
C ALA A 22 -4.67 8.72 0.58
N VAL A 23 -3.35 8.49 0.73
CA VAL A 23 -2.31 9.49 0.44
C VAL A 23 -2.26 9.84 -1.05
N ASP A 24 -2.39 8.85 -1.93
CA ASP A 24 -2.41 9.07 -3.37
C ASP A 24 -3.64 9.87 -3.81
N HIS A 25 -4.84 9.44 -3.39
CA HIS A 25 -6.09 10.14 -3.69
C HIS A 25 -6.08 11.57 -3.13
N PHE A 26 -5.56 11.78 -1.91
CA PHE A 26 -5.37 13.12 -1.37
C PHE A 26 -4.53 14.02 -2.29
N GLN A 27 -3.42 13.51 -2.83
CA GLN A 27 -2.59 14.29 -3.74
C GLN A 27 -3.37 14.64 -5.02
N HIS A 28 -4.13 13.70 -5.60
CA HIS A 28 -4.99 14.01 -6.74
C HIS A 28 -5.97 15.15 -6.46
N LEU A 29 -6.60 15.20 -5.27
CA LEU A 29 -7.48 16.29 -4.88
C LEU A 29 -6.74 17.63 -4.78
N VAL A 30 -5.57 17.65 -4.13
CA VAL A 30 -4.76 18.86 -3.96
C VAL A 30 -4.31 19.42 -5.31
N TYR A 31 -3.85 18.57 -6.23
CA TYR A 31 -3.39 19.00 -7.54
C TYR A 31 -4.54 19.36 -8.49
N ALA A 32 -5.74 18.79 -8.31
CA ALA A 32 -6.94 19.22 -9.02
C ALA A 32 -7.47 20.58 -8.53
N GLN A 33 -7.15 20.97 -7.29
CA GLN A 33 -7.55 22.24 -6.66
C GLN A 33 -6.34 23.04 -6.20
N PRO A 34 -5.51 23.58 -7.11
CA PRO A 34 -4.24 24.21 -6.76
C PRO A 34 -4.41 25.43 -5.83
N ASN A 35 -5.55 26.12 -5.91
CA ASN A 35 -5.87 27.30 -5.12
C ASN A 35 -6.47 26.97 -3.74
N ALA A 36 -6.65 25.69 -3.40
CA ALA A 36 -7.17 25.29 -2.10
C ALA A 36 -6.29 25.82 -0.97
N THR A 37 -6.92 26.48 -0.01
CA THR A 37 -6.31 26.99 1.20
C THR A 37 -5.77 25.85 2.07
N PRO A 38 -4.86 26.14 3.03
CA PRO A 38 -4.39 25.14 3.98
C PRO A 38 -5.52 24.45 4.77
N ALA A 39 -6.60 25.17 5.08
CA ALA A 39 -7.76 24.61 5.78
C ALA A 39 -8.56 23.66 4.89
N GLU A 40 -8.79 24.01 3.63
CA GLU A 40 -9.46 23.12 2.67
C GLU A 40 -8.65 21.84 2.43
N ARG A 41 -7.32 21.91 2.37
CA ARG A 41 -6.47 20.72 2.27
C ARG A 41 -6.56 19.82 3.50
N ARG A 42 -6.73 20.37 4.70
CA ARG A 42 -7.00 19.57 5.92
C ARG A 42 -8.35 18.85 5.81
N ALA A 43 -9.39 19.54 5.33
CA ALA A 43 -10.71 18.94 5.11
C ALA A 43 -10.67 17.82 4.06
N MET A 44 -9.95 18.03 2.94
CA MET A 44 -9.73 16.98 1.92
C MET A 44 -9.08 15.74 2.53
N TRP A 45 -8.06 15.91 3.39
CA TRP A 45 -7.43 14.78 4.05
C TRP A 45 -8.38 14.05 5.01
N GLN A 46 -9.18 14.77 5.80
CA GLN A 46 -10.19 14.15 6.67
C GLN A 46 -11.21 13.31 5.88
N GLU A 47 -11.58 13.74 4.68
CA GLU A 47 -12.42 12.95 3.77
C GLU A 47 -11.75 11.63 3.36
N MET A 48 -10.45 11.67 3.05
CA MET A 48 -9.68 10.47 2.71
C MET A 48 -9.58 9.51 3.90
N GLU A 49 -9.32 10.02 5.11
CA GLU A 49 -9.28 9.18 6.31
C GLU A 49 -10.63 8.54 6.61
N ARG A 50 -11.74 9.29 6.49
CA ARG A 50 -13.09 8.74 6.67
C ARG A 50 -13.41 7.65 5.64
N THR A 51 -12.92 7.79 4.42
CA THR A 51 -13.19 6.85 3.31
C THR A 51 -12.38 5.56 3.44
N TYR A 52 -11.07 5.66 3.63
CA TYR A 52 -10.16 4.51 3.58
C TYR A 52 -9.82 3.96 4.97
N LEU A 53 -9.95 4.77 6.02
CA LEU A 53 -9.51 4.46 7.39
C LEU A 53 -10.62 4.77 8.41
N PRO A 54 -11.86 4.27 8.21
CA PRO A 54 -13.04 4.68 9.01
C PRO A 54 -12.94 4.35 10.50
N HIS A 55 -12.02 3.46 10.88
CA HIS A 55 -11.76 3.04 12.25
C HIS A 55 -10.69 3.87 12.95
N ARG A 56 -10.06 4.83 12.25
CA ARG A 56 -8.99 5.66 12.80
C ARG A 56 -9.59 6.68 13.78
N SER A 57 -9.04 6.70 14.99
CA SER A 57 -9.38 7.67 16.03
C SER A 57 -8.10 8.25 16.63
N TYR A 58 -8.09 9.57 16.77
CA TYR A 58 -6.96 10.31 17.32
C TYR A 58 -7.14 10.69 18.79
N GLY A 59 -8.28 10.35 19.40
CA GLY A 59 -8.65 10.85 20.72
C GLY A 59 -8.58 12.37 20.76
N ASP A 60 -7.95 12.90 21.81
CA ASP A 60 -7.90 14.35 22.06
C ASP A 60 -6.71 15.06 21.39
N LEU A 61 -6.09 14.46 20.37
CA LEU A 61 -4.95 15.06 19.65
C LEU A 61 -5.43 16.06 18.58
N PRO A 62 -5.33 17.38 18.82
CA PRO A 62 -6.03 18.37 17.99
C PRO A 62 -5.46 18.45 16.57
N HIS A 63 -4.13 18.43 16.41
CA HIS A 63 -3.50 18.67 15.11
C HIS A 63 -3.84 17.60 14.07
N VAL A 64 -3.80 16.33 14.47
CA VAL A 64 -4.09 15.19 13.59
C VAL A 64 -5.60 14.97 13.47
N GLY A 65 -6.38 15.23 14.54
CA GLY A 65 -7.84 15.24 14.48
C GLY A 65 -8.39 16.27 13.51
N ASP A 66 -7.74 17.42 13.39
CA ASP A 66 -8.07 18.48 12.43
C ASP A 66 -7.37 18.30 11.07
N GLY A 67 -7.19 17.05 10.63
CA GLY A 67 -6.70 16.73 9.29
C GLY A 67 -5.22 17.03 9.04
N GLY A 68 -4.40 17.13 10.09
CA GLY A 68 -2.97 17.42 9.97
C GLY A 68 -2.07 16.21 9.75
N MET A 69 -2.60 14.97 9.81
CA MET A 69 -1.77 13.76 9.79
C MET A 69 -0.89 13.64 8.53
N TRP A 70 -1.41 14.00 7.36
CA TRP A 70 -0.65 13.94 6.09
C TRP A 70 0.63 14.80 6.11
N GLN A 71 0.69 15.83 6.98
CA GLN A 71 1.85 16.71 7.09
C GLN A 71 3.09 15.98 7.63
N LEU A 72 2.90 14.84 8.32
CA LEU A 72 4.00 13.97 8.75
C LEU A 72 4.57 13.12 7.61
N GLN A 73 3.85 13.05 6.48
CA GLN A 73 4.23 12.23 5.34
C GLN A 73 5.17 12.99 4.39
N ARG A 74 6.49 12.88 4.65
CA ARG A 74 7.55 13.56 3.88
C ARG A 74 7.44 13.41 2.35
N HIS A 75 6.98 12.25 1.85
CA HIS A 75 6.85 11.99 0.41
C HIS A 75 5.92 12.99 -0.29
N ILE A 76 4.86 13.46 0.36
CA ILE A 76 3.94 14.45 -0.22
C ILE A 76 4.67 15.76 -0.56
N TYR A 77 5.67 16.13 0.25
CA TYR A 77 6.45 17.35 0.03
C TYR A 77 7.62 17.16 -0.93
N LEU A 78 8.25 15.97 -0.92
CA LEU A 78 9.52 15.75 -1.61
C LEU A 78 9.36 15.09 -2.98
N ASN A 79 8.41 14.16 -3.12
CA ASN A 79 8.21 13.37 -4.32
C ASN A 79 6.71 13.16 -4.55
N PRO A 80 6.02 14.15 -5.15
CA PRO A 80 4.58 14.05 -5.40
C PRO A 80 4.20 12.78 -6.17
N PHE A 81 3.05 12.20 -5.84
CA PHE A 81 2.49 10.97 -6.42
C PHE A 81 3.32 9.68 -6.25
N TYR A 82 4.51 9.73 -5.64
CA TYR A 82 5.35 8.53 -5.43
C TYR A 82 4.77 7.52 -4.42
N TYR A 83 3.74 7.89 -3.66
CA TYR A 83 3.25 7.03 -2.57
C TYR A 83 2.46 5.82 -3.09
N ILE A 84 1.84 5.92 -4.26
CA ILE A 84 1.08 4.83 -4.86
C ILE A 84 1.98 3.66 -5.25
N ASP A 85 3.24 3.93 -5.63
CA ASP A 85 4.24 2.93 -5.96
C ASP A 85 4.45 1.92 -4.82
N TYR A 86 4.43 2.37 -3.56
CA TYR A 86 4.51 1.47 -2.41
C TYR A 86 3.31 0.54 -2.31
N THR A 87 2.11 1.04 -2.62
CA THR A 87 0.88 0.23 -2.60
C THR A 87 0.94 -0.84 -3.70
N LEU A 88 1.30 -0.43 -4.92
CA LEU A 88 1.48 -1.35 -6.05
C LEU A 88 2.56 -2.40 -5.74
N ALA A 89 3.72 -1.99 -5.24
CA ALA A 89 4.79 -2.91 -4.85
C ALA A 89 4.37 -3.84 -3.69
N GLN A 90 3.62 -3.35 -2.71
CA GLN A 90 3.12 -4.14 -1.58
C GLN A 90 2.15 -5.25 -2.05
N THR A 91 1.33 -4.99 -3.06
CA THR A 91 0.49 -6.05 -3.67
C THR A 91 1.32 -7.15 -4.33
N CYS A 92 2.39 -6.80 -5.05
CA CYS A 92 3.33 -7.78 -5.62
C CYS A 92 4.08 -8.55 -4.53
N ALA A 93 4.53 -7.87 -3.47
CA ALA A 93 5.23 -8.48 -2.35
C ALA A 93 4.34 -9.49 -1.59
N LEU A 94 3.05 -9.18 -1.42
CA LEU A 94 2.10 -10.10 -0.80
C LEU A 94 1.84 -11.35 -1.66
N GLN A 95 1.84 -11.22 -2.98
CA GLN A 95 1.77 -12.37 -3.88
C GLN A 95 3.02 -13.27 -3.75
N PHE A 96 4.23 -12.67 -3.68
CA PHE A 96 5.45 -13.43 -3.38
C PHE A 96 5.39 -14.09 -2.00
N TRP A 97 4.81 -13.42 -1.00
CA TRP A 97 4.59 -14.02 0.31
C TRP A 97 3.73 -15.28 0.22
N VAL A 98 2.59 -15.23 -0.48
CA VAL A 98 1.74 -16.41 -0.73
C VAL A 98 2.54 -17.53 -1.41
N ARG A 99 3.23 -17.22 -2.51
CA ARG A 99 3.99 -18.21 -3.30
C ARG A 99 5.13 -18.84 -2.49
N SER A 100 5.84 -18.04 -1.71
CA SER A 100 6.94 -18.52 -0.88
C SER A 100 6.52 -19.51 0.21
N ARG A 101 5.23 -19.49 0.59
CA ARG A 101 4.65 -20.45 1.53
C ARG A 101 4.25 -21.77 0.86
N GLN A 102 4.05 -21.77 -0.46
CA GLN A 102 3.73 -22.96 -1.26
C GLN A 102 5.01 -23.63 -1.75
N ASP A 103 5.89 -22.85 -2.39
CA ASP A 103 7.21 -23.27 -2.85
C ASP A 103 8.19 -22.11 -2.71
N PHE A 104 9.00 -22.15 -1.65
CA PHE A 104 10.01 -21.14 -1.38
C PHE A 104 11.11 -21.10 -2.45
N GLY A 105 11.50 -22.27 -2.97
CA GLY A 105 12.59 -22.40 -3.93
C GLY A 105 12.23 -21.72 -5.25
N GLN A 106 11.06 -22.04 -5.79
CA GLN A 106 10.54 -21.43 -7.00
C GLN A 106 10.31 -19.93 -6.82
N ALA A 107 9.64 -19.51 -5.73
CA ALA A 107 9.38 -18.09 -5.47
C ALA A 107 10.67 -17.26 -5.41
N MET A 108 11.74 -17.79 -4.81
CA MET A 108 13.03 -17.11 -4.75
C MET A 108 13.71 -17.03 -6.12
N GLN A 109 13.62 -18.09 -6.94
CA GLN A 109 14.15 -18.08 -8.31
C GLN A 109 13.45 -17.02 -9.16
N ASP A 110 12.13 -16.93 -9.07
CA ASP A 110 11.33 -15.93 -9.81
C ASP A 110 11.64 -14.51 -9.35
N TYR A 111 11.81 -14.29 -8.04
CA TYR A 111 12.24 -12.99 -7.49
C TYR A 111 13.63 -12.58 -7.99
N VAL A 112 14.61 -13.49 -7.99
CA VAL A 112 15.96 -13.20 -8.50
C VAL A 112 15.95 -12.93 -10.00
N ALA A 113 15.14 -13.68 -10.77
CA ALA A 113 14.96 -13.43 -12.19
C ALA A 113 14.37 -12.04 -12.45
N LEU A 114 13.36 -11.63 -11.68
CA LEU A 114 12.79 -10.29 -11.72
C LEU A 114 13.86 -9.21 -11.44
N CYS A 115 14.65 -9.37 -10.38
CA CYS A 115 15.70 -8.41 -10.04
C CYS A 115 16.74 -8.22 -11.16
N ARG A 116 17.04 -9.29 -11.91
CA ARG A 116 18.00 -9.24 -13.04
C ARG A 116 17.49 -8.42 -14.22
N ARG A 117 16.16 -8.30 -14.40
CA ARG A 117 15.57 -7.48 -15.47
C ARG A 117 15.70 -5.97 -15.23
N GLY A 118 15.93 -5.54 -13.99
CA GLY A 118 16.04 -4.12 -13.66
C GLY A 118 14.86 -3.28 -14.23
N GLY A 119 15.19 -2.23 -14.98
CA GLY A 119 14.23 -1.33 -15.65
C GLY A 119 14.02 -1.63 -17.14
N GLU A 120 14.33 -2.85 -17.60
CA GLU A 120 14.28 -3.21 -19.03
C GLU A 120 12.86 -3.29 -19.61
N ALA A 121 11.82 -3.29 -18.77
CA ALA A 121 10.43 -3.42 -19.18
C ALA A 121 9.45 -2.61 -18.31
N PRO A 122 8.24 -2.30 -18.81
CA PRO A 122 7.19 -1.67 -18.03
C PRO A 122 6.75 -2.51 -16.82
N PHE A 123 6.23 -1.86 -15.79
CA PHE A 123 5.85 -2.48 -14.52
C PHE A 123 4.96 -3.73 -14.66
N GLN A 124 3.89 -3.67 -15.46
CA GLN A 124 2.97 -4.81 -15.62
C GLN A 124 3.66 -6.02 -16.25
N GLU A 125 4.58 -5.78 -17.18
CA GLU A 125 5.35 -6.84 -17.83
C GLU A 125 6.38 -7.45 -16.86
N LEU A 126 7.04 -6.61 -16.04
CA LEU A 126 7.91 -7.08 -14.98
C LEU A 126 7.15 -7.98 -13.98
N ALA A 127 5.99 -7.53 -13.50
CA ALA A 127 5.14 -8.33 -12.60
C ALA A 127 4.74 -9.68 -13.21
N ARG A 128 4.24 -9.68 -14.45
CA ARG A 128 3.84 -10.91 -15.16
C ARG A 128 5.01 -11.85 -15.40
N SER A 129 6.19 -11.33 -15.73
CA SER A 129 7.39 -12.15 -15.93
C SER A 129 7.86 -12.88 -14.67
N ALA A 130 7.53 -12.33 -13.50
CA ALA A 130 7.76 -12.99 -12.22
C ALA A 130 6.65 -13.97 -11.85
N GLY A 131 5.65 -14.19 -12.72
CA GLY A 131 4.45 -15.00 -12.46
C GLY A 131 3.44 -14.35 -11.51
N LEU A 132 3.49 -13.02 -11.36
CA LEU A 132 2.53 -12.28 -10.53
C LEU A 132 1.36 -11.78 -11.39
N VAL A 133 0.20 -11.66 -10.77
CA VAL A 133 -0.94 -10.94 -11.33
C VAL A 133 -0.68 -9.44 -11.23
N SER A 134 -0.99 -8.68 -12.27
CA SER A 134 -0.82 -7.23 -12.23
C SER A 134 -1.74 -6.64 -11.17
N PRO A 135 -1.29 -5.65 -10.37
CA PRO A 135 -2.15 -4.94 -9.41
C PRO A 135 -3.36 -4.23 -10.04
N PHE A 136 -3.36 -4.06 -11.36
CA PHE A 136 -4.46 -3.47 -12.13
C PHE A 136 -5.45 -4.50 -12.68
N ASP A 137 -5.09 -5.78 -12.63
CA ASP A 137 -5.95 -6.86 -13.11
C ASP A 137 -6.90 -7.31 -12.00
N GLU A 138 -8.13 -7.67 -12.37
CA GLU A 138 -9.15 -8.11 -11.42
C GLU A 138 -8.70 -9.36 -10.64
N GLY A 139 -9.01 -9.40 -9.34
CA GLY A 139 -8.67 -10.55 -8.49
C GLY A 139 -7.20 -10.64 -8.06
N CYS A 140 -6.36 -9.65 -8.34
CA CYS A 140 -4.93 -9.63 -7.95
C CYS A 140 -4.67 -9.98 -6.47
N LEU A 141 -5.57 -9.61 -5.56
CA LEU A 141 -5.43 -9.84 -4.12
C LEU A 141 -6.26 -11.01 -3.57
N THR A 142 -7.00 -11.74 -4.42
CA THR A 142 -7.91 -12.81 -3.98
C THR A 142 -7.17 -13.85 -3.14
N ASP A 143 -6.08 -14.42 -3.67
CA ASP A 143 -5.29 -15.44 -2.97
C ASP A 143 -4.58 -14.88 -1.74
N VAL A 144 -4.13 -13.63 -1.81
CA VAL A 144 -3.51 -12.91 -0.69
C VAL A 144 -4.47 -12.81 0.48
N VAL A 145 -5.71 -12.37 0.23
CA VAL A 145 -6.75 -12.23 1.26
C VAL A 145 -7.11 -13.59 1.84
N ALA A 146 -7.30 -14.61 0.99
CA ALA A 146 -7.60 -15.97 1.44
C ALA A 146 -6.51 -16.52 2.37
N GLN A 147 -5.23 -16.36 2.00
CA GLN A 147 -4.12 -16.81 2.83
C GLN A 147 -3.92 -15.96 4.09
N ALA A 148 -4.13 -14.65 4.01
CA ALA A 148 -4.07 -13.79 5.18
C ALA A 148 -5.12 -14.20 6.22
N ARG A 149 -6.36 -14.47 5.80
CA ARG A 149 -7.41 -14.98 6.69
C ARG A 149 -7.02 -16.28 7.40
N ALA A 150 -6.50 -17.25 6.65
CA ALA A 150 -6.06 -18.52 7.21
C ALA A 150 -4.93 -18.35 8.23
N VAL A 151 -3.95 -17.48 7.95
CA VAL A 151 -2.81 -17.23 8.84
C VAL A 151 -3.16 -16.37 10.05
N LEU A 152 -4.13 -15.45 9.91
CA LEU A 152 -4.56 -14.55 10.97
C LEU A 152 -5.73 -15.09 11.79
N GLU A 153 -6.33 -16.20 11.37
CA GLU A 153 -7.47 -16.86 12.02
C GLU A 153 -8.72 -15.96 12.08
N ILE A 154 -9.06 -15.29 10.96
CA ILE A 154 -10.17 -14.32 10.83
C ILE A 154 -11.02 -14.49 9.57
#